data_AF-A0A914BT26-F1
#
_entry.id   AF-A0A914BT26-F1
#
_cell.length_a   1.000
_cell.length_b   1.000
_cell.length_c   1.000
_cell.angle_alpha   90.00
_cell.angle_beta   90.00
_cell.angle_gamma   90.00
#
_symmetry.space_group_name_H-M   'P 1'
#
loop_
_entity.id
_entity.type
_entity.pdbx_description
1 polymer ?
#
loop_
_entity_poly.entity_id
_entity_poly.type
_entity_poly.pdbx_seq_one_letter_code
_entity_poly.pdbx_strand_id
1 'polypeptide(L)'
;MAAADLPVGHFQLPLLTNRGPIVEVTANYKRRVLEDYLQRKQNRPERHAIRNLLGVLAFAQDRDVDRAREHFEFILSESEDPDNLNAKANLAYVNRTAAPPYDELDLKSEASRRQHARRYAEQGYAYMFELTSETKTCDPFKKGLGLYNKALKLAGDLVDHMEKEDWQFCIGLASYKILFPLAPGGDGTAQSLLDSASEKFRAIVDSPRADNATKSDAWLQFARTLKKGSEMRLHGCAHITPEHCLDRALELAPDDSMKARILHRQAKFTLQADRNEGFSRARALLESSICFDRSSQNYLAYALHADICIKQYKRSEDIALITRAKNDLEFILEQHVSPWDFKLLAEAYFHLAKSSIGEESKDYIRKALETCTKCEECQDGPISGLHHLRGKILRLNDQHREAEESSR
;
A
#
# COMPACT_ATOMS: atom_id res chain seq x y z
N MET A 1 4.45 -30.37 10.93
CA MET A 1 5.84 -29.94 10.65
C MET A 1 6.31 -29.14 11.85
N ALA A 2 7.34 -29.61 12.55
CA ALA A 2 8.03 -28.81 13.56
C ALA A 2 8.49 -27.49 12.90
N ALA A 3 8.25 -26.36 13.55
CA ALA A 3 8.66 -25.07 13.03
C ALA A 3 10.19 -25.05 13.02
N ALA A 4 10.80 -25.25 11.84
CA ALA A 4 12.17 -24.84 11.63
C ALA A 4 12.24 -23.37 12.05
N ASP A 5 13.14 -23.03 12.97
CA ASP A 5 13.29 -21.66 13.42
C ASP A 5 13.54 -20.77 12.19
N LEU A 6 12.74 -19.70 12.08
CA LEU A 6 12.96 -18.72 11.02
C LEU A 6 14.42 -18.22 11.12
N PRO A 7 15.07 -17.85 10.02
CA PRO A 7 16.38 -17.21 10.10
C PRO A 7 16.26 -15.84 10.79
N VAL A 8 17.37 -15.34 11.35
CA VAL A 8 17.48 -13.98 11.88
C VAL A 8 17.88 -13.03 10.74
N GLY A 9 17.36 -11.81 10.77
CA GLY A 9 17.55 -10.85 9.69
C GLY A 9 16.56 -11.04 8.55
N HIS A 10 16.72 -10.23 7.52
CA HIS A 10 15.75 -10.04 6.45
C HIS A 10 16.21 -10.64 5.12
N PHE A 11 17.52 -10.68 4.84
CA PHE A 11 18.05 -11.19 3.57
C PHE A 11 17.80 -12.69 3.32
N GLN A 12 17.58 -13.47 4.38
CA GLN A 12 17.27 -14.90 4.29
C GLN A 12 15.76 -15.19 4.29
N LEU A 13 14.93 -14.17 4.45
CA LEU A 13 13.48 -14.32 4.37
C LEU A 13 13.03 -14.40 2.90
N PRO A 14 11.96 -15.15 2.59
CA PRO A 14 11.39 -15.25 1.24
C PRO A 14 10.59 -14.00 0.83
N LEU A 15 11.18 -12.81 1.04
CA LEU A 15 10.68 -11.50 0.65
C LEU A 15 10.88 -11.29 -0.86
N LEU A 16 9.96 -10.58 -1.51
CA LEU A 16 10.05 -10.15 -2.91
C LEU A 16 11.34 -9.40 -3.20
N THR A 17 11.80 -8.54 -2.28
CA THR A 17 13.09 -7.82 -2.41
C THR A 17 14.30 -8.76 -2.51
N ASN A 18 14.18 -10.01 -2.05
CA ASN A 18 15.25 -11.01 -2.12
C ASN A 18 15.12 -11.97 -3.32
N ARG A 19 14.08 -11.86 -4.15
CA ARG A 19 13.79 -12.83 -5.24
C ARG A 19 14.41 -12.50 -6.59
N GLY A 20 15.05 -11.35 -6.74
CA GLY A 20 15.67 -10.96 -8.00
C GLY A 20 15.74 -9.44 -8.19
N PRO A 21 16.03 -8.98 -9.41
CA PRO A 21 16.05 -7.57 -9.75
C PRO A 21 14.70 -6.89 -9.46
N ILE A 22 14.76 -5.67 -8.94
CA ILE A 22 13.58 -4.85 -8.65
C ILE A 22 13.51 -3.75 -9.72
N VAL A 23 12.32 -3.50 -10.25
CA VAL A 23 12.11 -2.38 -11.18
C VAL A 23 12.41 -1.06 -10.46
N GLU A 24 13.29 -0.25 -11.04
CA GLU A 24 13.83 0.97 -10.42
C GLU A 24 12.73 1.93 -9.93
N VAL A 25 11.71 2.18 -10.75
CA VAL A 25 10.58 3.05 -10.38
C VAL A 25 9.81 2.54 -9.15
N THR A 26 9.62 1.22 -9.04
CA THR A 26 8.96 0.58 -7.90
C THR A 26 9.82 0.70 -6.64
N ALA A 27 11.14 0.46 -6.77
CA ALA A 27 12.07 0.60 -5.66
C ALA A 27 12.15 2.06 -5.16
N ASN A 28 12.26 3.03 -6.07
CA ASN A 28 12.30 4.46 -5.75
C ASN A 28 10.99 4.94 -5.12
N TYR A 29 9.83 4.51 -5.64
CA TYR A 29 8.54 4.77 -5.00
C TYR A 29 8.51 4.21 -3.58
N LYS A 30 8.90 2.95 -3.42
CA LYS A 30 8.84 2.27 -2.12
C LYS A 30 9.77 2.90 -1.09
N ARG A 31 10.98 3.28 -1.51
CA ARG A 31 11.96 4.00 -0.69
C ARG A 31 11.36 5.28 -0.12
N ARG A 32 10.77 6.13 -0.97
CA ARG A 32 10.10 7.37 -0.53
C ARG A 32 8.97 7.11 0.46
N VAL A 33 8.13 6.11 0.21
CA VAL A 33 7.05 5.75 1.15
C VAL A 33 7.61 5.34 2.51
N LEU A 34 8.68 4.54 2.54
CA LEU A 34 9.33 4.13 3.79
C LEU A 34 10.01 5.31 4.50
N GLU A 35 10.65 6.23 3.78
CA GLU A 35 11.27 7.44 4.32
C GLU A 35 10.22 8.36 4.97
N ASP A 36 9.07 8.57 4.32
CA ASP A 36 7.98 9.37 4.88
C ASP A 36 7.34 8.69 6.10
N TYR A 37 7.27 7.35 6.10
CA TYR A 37 6.79 6.59 7.24
C TYR A 37 7.78 6.71 8.41
N LEU A 38 9.07 6.63 8.12
CA LEU A 38 10.13 6.82 9.11
C LEU A 38 10.06 8.20 9.75
N GLN A 39 9.85 9.25 8.95
CA GLN A 39 9.70 10.61 9.47
C GLN A 39 8.52 10.73 10.43
N ARG A 40 7.35 10.18 10.06
CA ARG A 40 6.14 10.19 10.92
C ARG A 40 6.27 9.30 12.16
N LYS A 41 7.09 8.25 12.08
CA LYS A 41 7.28 7.24 13.14
C LYS A 41 8.62 7.38 13.86
N GLN A 42 9.34 8.49 13.70
CA GLN A 42 10.70 8.66 14.21
C GLN A 42 10.84 8.44 15.73
N ASN A 43 9.77 8.68 16.49
CA ASN A 43 9.74 8.50 17.95
C ASN A 43 9.08 7.18 18.38
N ARG A 44 8.74 6.30 17.43
CA ARG A 44 8.05 5.03 17.69
C ARG A 44 9.00 3.84 17.47
N PRO A 45 8.83 2.72 18.18
CA PRO A 45 9.68 1.52 18.00
C PRO A 45 9.63 0.95 16.57
N GLU A 46 8.50 1.11 15.86
CA GLU A 46 8.36 0.70 14.45
C GLU A 46 9.43 1.29 13.51
N ARG A 47 10.08 2.40 13.88
CA ARG A 47 11.17 3.01 13.10
C ARG A 47 12.32 2.03 12.78
N HIS A 48 12.59 1.08 13.67
CA HIS A 48 13.65 0.08 13.48
C HIS A 48 13.28 -0.92 12.38
N ALA A 49 12.02 -1.35 12.33
CA ALA A 49 11.49 -2.18 11.24
C ALA A 49 11.60 -1.47 9.87
N ILE A 50 11.24 -0.18 9.85
CA ILE A 50 11.29 0.65 8.64
C ILE A 50 12.73 0.82 8.15
N ARG A 51 13.67 1.16 9.05
CA ARG A 51 15.10 1.27 8.72
C ARG A 51 15.69 -0.05 8.25
N ASN A 52 15.31 -1.18 8.87
CA ASN A 52 15.73 -2.50 8.42
C ASN A 52 15.30 -2.75 6.96
N LEU A 53 14.06 -2.41 6.60
CA LEU A 53 13.60 -2.51 5.20
C LEU A 53 14.31 -1.54 4.26
N LEU A 54 14.57 -0.30 4.67
CA LEU A 54 15.33 0.67 3.87
C LEU A 54 16.74 0.16 3.56
N GLY A 55 17.43 -0.42 4.54
CA GLY A 55 18.75 -1.03 4.34
C GLY A 55 18.71 -2.23 3.38
N VAL A 56 17.70 -3.11 3.52
CA VAL A 56 17.50 -4.23 2.58
C VAL A 56 17.23 -3.72 1.17
N LEU A 57 16.38 -2.70 1.02
CA LEU A 57 16.03 -2.13 -0.28
C LEU A 57 17.23 -1.45 -0.96
N ALA A 58 18.04 -0.69 -0.20
CA ALA A 58 19.27 -0.07 -0.71
C ALA A 58 20.26 -1.13 -1.25
N PHE A 59 20.45 -2.22 -0.50
CA PHE A 59 21.29 -3.32 -0.95
C PHE A 59 20.68 -4.10 -2.13
N ALA A 60 19.36 -4.24 -2.19
CA ALA A 60 18.67 -4.99 -3.24
C ALA A 60 18.69 -4.27 -4.59
N GLN A 61 18.51 -2.94 -4.60
CA GLN A 61 18.42 -2.14 -5.82
C GLN A 61 19.79 -1.94 -6.49
N ASP A 62 20.78 -1.41 -5.75
CA ASP A 62 22.03 -0.93 -6.33
C ASP A 62 23.27 -1.63 -5.77
N ARG A 63 23.08 -2.63 -4.88
CA ARG A 63 24.16 -3.16 -4.03
C ARG A 63 24.88 -2.03 -3.29
N ASP A 64 24.14 -0.98 -2.92
CA ASP A 64 24.64 0.16 -2.16
C ASP A 64 24.90 -0.28 -0.71
N VAL A 65 26.10 -0.84 -0.52
CA VAL A 65 26.58 -1.38 0.76
C VAL A 65 26.65 -0.29 1.81
N ASP A 66 27.14 0.90 1.44
CA ASP A 66 27.36 1.98 2.40
C ASP A 66 26.04 2.51 2.95
N ARG A 67 25.06 2.75 2.08
CA ARG A 67 23.72 3.18 2.53
C ARG A 67 22.99 2.10 3.32
N ALA A 68 23.13 0.83 2.92
CA ALA A 68 22.54 -0.27 3.69
C ALA A 68 23.15 -0.36 5.09
N ARG A 69 24.48 -0.22 5.20
CA ARG A 69 25.20 -0.18 6.48
C ARG A 69 24.76 0.99 7.34
N GLU A 70 24.64 2.19 6.78
CA GLU A 70 24.18 3.38 7.52
C GLU A 70 22.85 3.11 8.24
N HIS A 71 21.88 2.49 7.56
CA HIS A 71 20.60 2.16 8.18
C HIS A 71 20.73 1.14 9.32
N PHE A 72 21.53 0.08 9.16
CA PHE A 72 21.68 -0.94 10.20
C PHE A 72 22.54 -0.46 11.36
N GLU A 73 23.64 0.25 11.09
CA GLU A 73 24.52 0.84 12.11
C GLU A 73 23.79 1.91 12.93
N PHE A 74 22.89 2.70 12.31
CA PHE A 74 22.03 3.62 13.05
C PHE A 74 21.14 2.91 14.07
N ILE A 75 20.48 1.81 13.68
CA ILE A 75 19.66 1.01 14.61
C ILE A 75 20.53 0.50 15.78
N LEU A 76 21.75 0.05 15.47
CA LEU A 76 22.68 -0.53 16.45
C LEU A 76 23.46 0.51 17.27
N SER A 77 23.19 1.80 17.09
CA SER A 77 23.84 2.85 17.87
C SER A 77 23.42 2.81 19.35
N GLU A 78 24.27 3.34 20.23
CA GLU A 78 24.01 3.36 21.68
C GLU A 78 22.72 4.10 22.07
N SER A 79 22.29 5.07 21.26
CA SER A 79 21.06 5.84 21.48
C SER A 79 19.78 5.15 20.97
N GLU A 80 19.91 3.99 20.31
CA GLU A 80 18.79 3.31 19.64
C GLU A 80 18.54 1.91 20.22
N ASP A 81 18.87 0.83 19.50
CA ASP A 81 18.73 -0.56 19.95
C ASP A 81 19.99 -1.36 19.58
N PRO A 82 21.07 -1.24 20.37
CA PRO A 82 22.34 -1.93 20.11
C PRO A 82 22.22 -3.46 20.12
N ASP A 83 21.09 -4.00 20.60
CA ASP A 83 20.81 -5.43 20.65
C ASP A 83 19.82 -5.92 19.61
N ASN A 84 19.48 -5.08 18.63
CA ASN A 84 18.56 -5.45 17.57
C ASN A 84 19.09 -6.64 16.73
N LEU A 85 18.47 -7.81 16.93
CA LEU A 85 18.92 -9.06 16.31
C LEU A 85 18.87 -9.02 14.78
N ASN A 86 17.83 -8.40 14.21
CA ASN A 86 17.68 -8.30 12.77
C ASN A 86 18.73 -7.38 12.16
N ALA A 87 18.99 -6.22 12.76
CA ALA A 87 20.00 -5.29 12.28
C ALA A 87 21.41 -5.89 12.37
N LYS A 88 21.75 -6.60 13.45
CA LYS A 88 23.02 -7.36 13.56
C LYS A 88 23.18 -8.36 12.41
N ALA A 89 22.13 -9.14 12.13
CA ALA A 89 22.18 -10.18 11.09
C ALA A 89 22.26 -9.57 9.69
N ASN A 90 21.50 -8.50 9.46
CA ASN A 90 21.52 -7.77 8.20
C ASN A 90 22.87 -7.10 7.94
N LEU A 91 23.47 -6.48 8.97
CA LEU A 91 24.80 -5.87 8.87
C LEU A 91 25.88 -6.93 8.59
N ALA A 92 25.83 -8.08 9.28
CA ALA A 92 26.73 -9.19 9.00
C ALA A 92 26.60 -9.70 7.56
N TYR A 93 25.38 -9.81 7.05
CA TYR A 93 25.12 -10.20 5.67
C TYR A 93 25.75 -9.22 4.66
N VAL A 94 25.53 -7.91 4.84
CA VAL A 94 26.07 -6.88 3.94
C VAL A 94 27.59 -6.82 4.00
N ASN A 95 28.17 -6.99 5.20
CA ASN A 95 29.62 -7.04 5.40
C ASN A 95 30.26 -8.38 5.00
N ARG A 96 29.45 -9.39 4.65
CA ARG A 96 29.87 -10.76 4.33
C ARG A 96 30.66 -11.42 5.47
N THR A 97 30.29 -11.12 6.70
CA THR A 97 30.84 -11.74 7.90
C THR A 97 29.94 -12.86 8.41
N ALA A 98 30.48 -13.76 9.23
CA ALA A 98 29.65 -14.73 9.92
C ALA A 98 28.61 -14.01 10.79
N ALA A 99 27.36 -14.47 10.71
CA ALA A 99 26.32 -13.98 11.61
C ALA A 99 26.62 -14.47 13.04
N PRO A 100 26.45 -13.62 14.06
CA PRO A 100 26.47 -14.05 15.45
C PRO A 100 25.55 -15.27 15.69
N PRO A 101 25.92 -16.21 16.58
CA PRO A 101 25.02 -17.29 16.96
C PRO A 101 23.84 -16.70 17.74
N TYR A 102 22.66 -16.69 17.11
CA TYR A 102 21.44 -16.16 17.71
C TYR A 102 20.60 -17.23 18.42
N ASP A 103 20.94 -18.51 18.24
CA ASP A 103 20.18 -19.66 18.73
C ASP A 103 20.45 -19.97 20.22
N GLU A 104 21.36 -19.24 20.87
CA GLU A 104 21.80 -19.48 22.26
C GLU A 104 21.29 -18.43 23.26
N LEU A 105 20.44 -17.49 22.84
CA LEU A 105 19.88 -16.50 23.76
C LEU A 105 18.86 -17.16 24.69
N ASP A 106 19.18 -17.16 25.99
CA ASP A 106 18.33 -17.74 27.03
C ASP A 106 16.99 -17.00 27.12
N LEU A 107 15.92 -17.62 26.59
CA LEU A 107 14.55 -17.10 26.64
C LEU A 107 13.98 -17.03 28.07
N LYS A 108 14.75 -17.40 29.11
CA LYS A 108 14.34 -17.24 30.51
C LYS A 108 14.42 -15.79 30.98
N SER A 109 15.29 -14.95 30.39
CA SER A 109 15.38 -13.54 30.78
C SER A 109 14.35 -12.67 30.05
N GLU A 110 13.81 -11.67 30.75
CA GLU A 110 12.88 -10.70 30.14
C GLU A 110 13.52 -9.90 29.00
N ALA A 111 14.81 -9.60 29.10
CA ALA A 111 15.56 -8.88 28.07
C ALA A 111 15.66 -9.71 26.77
N SER A 112 16.05 -10.99 26.88
CA SER A 112 16.10 -11.92 25.74
C SER A 112 14.72 -12.13 25.12
N ARG A 113 13.67 -12.32 25.93
CA ARG A 113 12.28 -12.43 25.44
C ARG A 113 11.88 -11.20 24.62
N ARG A 114 12.19 -9.99 25.09
CA ARG A 114 11.92 -8.73 24.37
C ARG A 114 12.68 -8.67 23.04
N GLN A 115 13.98 -8.97 23.04
CA GLN A 115 14.82 -8.98 21.83
C GLN A 115 14.26 -9.94 20.76
N HIS A 116 13.89 -11.17 21.15
CA HIS A 116 13.28 -12.13 20.23
C HIS A 116 11.88 -11.73 19.77
N ALA A 117 11.07 -11.11 20.64
CA ALA A 117 9.76 -10.63 20.24
C ALA A 117 9.86 -9.49 19.22
N ARG A 118 10.76 -8.52 19.43
CA ARG A 118 11.08 -7.46 18.46
C ARG A 118 11.54 -8.01 17.13
N ARG A 119 12.46 -8.97 17.17
CA ARG A 119 12.90 -9.70 15.97
C ARG A 119 11.70 -10.20 15.17
N TYR A 120 10.77 -10.93 15.80
CA TYR A 120 9.59 -11.44 15.10
C TYR A 120 8.67 -10.31 14.60
N ALA A 121 8.43 -9.27 15.41
CA ALA A 121 7.57 -8.16 15.03
C ALA A 121 8.10 -7.42 13.79
N GLU A 122 9.40 -7.12 13.74
CA GLU A 122 10.03 -6.48 12.58
C GLU A 122 10.05 -7.38 11.34
N GLN A 123 10.29 -8.69 11.49
CA GLN A 123 10.16 -9.61 10.37
C GLN A 123 8.70 -9.68 9.87
N GLY A 124 7.74 -9.58 10.79
CA GLY A 124 6.32 -9.48 10.47
C GLY A 124 6.01 -8.21 9.68
N TYR A 125 6.58 -7.08 10.08
CA TYR A 125 6.52 -5.81 9.34
C TYR A 125 7.07 -5.99 7.92
N ALA A 126 8.25 -6.61 7.77
CA ALA A 126 8.86 -6.80 6.47
C ALA A 126 7.97 -7.60 5.49
N TYR A 127 7.35 -8.68 5.93
CA TYR A 127 6.40 -9.42 5.10
C TYR A 127 5.20 -8.57 4.64
N MET A 128 4.77 -7.62 5.46
CA MET A 128 3.59 -6.80 5.16
C MET A 128 3.91 -5.57 4.31
N PHE A 129 5.13 -5.07 4.38
CA PHE A 129 5.47 -3.73 3.91
C PHE A 129 6.74 -3.67 3.04
N GLU A 130 7.29 -4.77 2.53
CA GLU A 130 8.58 -4.74 1.81
C GLU A 130 8.60 -3.95 0.48
N LEU A 131 7.80 -4.31 -0.52
CA LEU A 131 7.91 -3.77 -1.88
C LEU A 131 6.57 -3.27 -2.43
N THR A 132 5.54 -4.13 -2.42
CA THR A 132 4.20 -3.76 -2.91
C THR A 132 3.20 -3.74 -1.75
N SER A 133 2.33 -2.74 -1.73
CA SER A 133 1.23 -2.62 -0.75
C SER A 133 0.00 -3.46 -1.16
N GLU A 134 -0.02 -3.89 -2.43
CA GLU A 134 -0.99 -4.77 -3.06
C GLU A 134 -0.25 -6.04 -3.52
N THR A 135 -0.76 -7.18 -3.11
CA THR A 135 -0.21 -8.50 -3.45
C THR A 135 -1.34 -9.36 -3.99
N LYS A 136 -1.04 -10.21 -4.98
CA LYS A 136 -2.03 -11.15 -5.55
C LYS A 136 -2.54 -12.17 -4.52
N THR A 137 -1.77 -12.42 -3.46
CA THR A 137 -2.05 -13.43 -2.44
C THR A 137 -2.02 -12.84 -1.04
N CYS A 138 -2.82 -13.37 -0.10
CA CYS A 138 -2.77 -12.95 1.30
C CYS A 138 -1.60 -13.55 2.11
N ASP A 139 -0.75 -14.39 1.50
CA ASP A 139 0.28 -15.15 2.22
C ASP A 139 1.29 -14.29 2.99
N PRO A 140 1.77 -13.14 2.46
CA PRO A 140 2.65 -12.27 3.24
C PRO A 140 1.95 -11.74 4.52
N PHE A 141 0.67 -11.37 4.42
CA PHE A 141 -0.11 -10.93 5.59
C PHE A 141 -0.35 -12.06 6.60
N LYS A 142 -0.58 -13.30 6.14
CA LYS A 142 -0.69 -14.47 7.04
C LYS A 142 0.61 -14.73 7.79
N LYS A 143 1.76 -14.65 7.09
CA LYS A 143 3.09 -14.79 7.71
C LYS A 143 3.35 -13.68 8.72
N GLY A 144 3.08 -12.43 8.33
CA GLY A 144 3.21 -11.26 9.21
C GLY A 144 2.36 -11.41 10.47
N LEU A 145 1.08 -11.76 10.31
CA LEU A 145 0.16 -12.01 11.43
C LEU A 145 0.67 -13.09 12.39
N GLY A 146 1.18 -14.22 11.85
CA GLY A 146 1.77 -15.28 12.65
C GLY A 146 2.98 -14.81 13.48
N LEU A 147 3.83 -13.97 12.90
CA LEU A 147 5.02 -13.42 13.56
C LEU A 147 4.68 -12.41 14.65
N TYR A 148 3.74 -11.49 14.40
CA TYR A 148 3.26 -10.57 15.44
C TYR A 148 2.56 -11.30 16.60
N ASN A 149 1.78 -12.35 16.31
CA ASN A 149 1.21 -13.19 17.36
C ASN A 149 2.28 -13.92 18.17
N LYS A 150 3.37 -14.38 17.52
CA LYS A 150 4.54 -14.95 18.22
C LYS A 150 5.22 -13.91 19.11
N ALA A 151 5.40 -12.68 18.62
CA ALA A 151 5.96 -11.57 19.39
C ALA A 151 5.11 -11.23 20.63
N LEU A 152 3.79 -11.07 20.46
CA LEU A 152 2.87 -10.80 21.57
C LEU A 152 2.87 -11.91 22.61
N LYS A 153 2.85 -13.18 22.19
CA LYS A 153 2.91 -14.32 23.12
C LYS A 153 4.22 -14.34 23.89
N LEU A 154 5.32 -13.94 23.25
CA LEU A 154 6.65 -13.99 23.85
C LEU A 154 6.92 -12.83 24.82
N ALA A 155 6.48 -11.60 24.52
CA ALA A 155 6.84 -10.43 25.32
C ALA A 155 5.79 -9.29 25.33
N GLY A 156 4.53 -9.56 24.98
CA GLY A 156 3.49 -8.51 24.88
C GLY A 156 3.14 -7.82 26.21
N ASP A 157 3.57 -8.37 27.34
CA ASP A 157 3.52 -7.82 28.68
C ASP A 157 4.79 -7.06 29.09
N LEU A 158 5.91 -7.29 28.38
CA LEU A 158 7.22 -6.71 28.68
C LEU A 158 7.53 -5.46 27.86
N VAL A 159 6.87 -5.28 26.71
CA VAL A 159 7.07 -4.12 25.85
C VAL A 159 6.29 -2.91 26.33
N ASP A 160 6.76 -1.72 25.97
CA ASP A 160 6.06 -0.49 26.30
C ASP A 160 4.73 -0.36 25.52
N HIS A 161 3.95 0.64 25.90
CA HIS A 161 2.64 0.87 25.30
C HIS A 161 2.70 1.26 23.82
N MET A 162 3.71 2.02 23.38
CA MET A 162 3.83 2.46 21.98
C MET A 162 4.20 1.27 21.08
N GLU A 163 5.14 0.46 21.53
CA GLU A 163 5.53 -0.79 20.86
C GLU A 163 4.33 -1.73 20.74
N LYS A 164 3.57 -1.90 21.83
CA LYS A 164 2.36 -2.72 21.84
C LYS A 164 1.29 -2.20 20.89
N GLU A 165 1.07 -0.89 20.84
CA GLU A 165 0.13 -0.26 19.91
C GLU A 165 0.57 -0.47 18.44
N ASP A 166 1.85 -0.35 18.12
CA ASP A 166 2.37 -0.61 16.76
C ASP A 166 2.13 -2.07 16.36
N TRP A 167 2.38 -3.02 17.27
CA TRP A 167 2.12 -4.44 17.01
C TRP A 167 0.64 -4.73 16.84
N GLN A 168 -0.22 -4.15 17.69
CA GLN A 168 -1.67 -4.28 17.57
C GLN A 168 -2.17 -3.71 16.24
N PHE A 169 -1.65 -2.55 15.82
CA PHE A 169 -2.00 -1.93 14.55
C PHE A 169 -1.67 -2.86 13.38
N CYS A 170 -0.47 -3.44 13.38
CA CYS A 170 -0.05 -4.36 12.32
C CYS A 170 -0.85 -5.66 12.31
N ILE A 171 -1.20 -6.21 13.48
CA ILE A 171 -2.11 -7.37 13.57
C ILE A 171 -3.47 -7.03 12.97
N GLY A 172 -4.06 -5.89 13.36
CA GLY A 172 -5.36 -5.47 12.84
C GLY A 172 -5.33 -5.28 11.33
N LEU A 173 -4.28 -4.65 10.82
CA LEU A 173 -4.09 -4.44 9.38
C LEU A 173 -3.90 -5.76 8.62
N ALA A 174 -3.11 -6.69 9.16
CA ALA A 174 -2.92 -8.02 8.56
C ALA A 174 -4.25 -8.79 8.52
N SER A 175 -5.00 -8.82 9.61
CA SER A 175 -6.32 -9.45 9.69
C SER A 175 -7.29 -8.86 8.65
N TYR A 176 -7.34 -7.54 8.52
CA TYR A 176 -8.15 -6.87 7.49
C TYR A 176 -7.68 -7.22 6.06
N LYS A 177 -6.37 -7.24 5.79
CA LYS A 177 -5.82 -7.57 4.46
C LYS A 177 -6.08 -9.03 4.06
N ILE A 178 -6.15 -9.94 5.03
CA ILE A 178 -6.55 -11.35 4.80
C ILE A 178 -8.06 -11.45 4.55
N LEU A 179 -8.87 -10.66 5.27
CA LEU A 179 -10.32 -10.60 5.10
C LEU A 179 -10.73 -9.98 3.75
N PHE A 180 -9.99 -8.99 3.27
CA PHE A 180 -10.37 -8.14 2.13
C PHE A 180 -10.76 -8.91 0.84
N PRO A 181 -9.99 -9.92 0.36
CA PRO A 181 -10.36 -10.66 -0.85
C PRO A 181 -11.40 -11.77 -0.63
N LEU A 182 -11.82 -12.05 0.62
CA LEU A 182 -12.82 -13.07 0.88
C LEU A 182 -14.19 -12.63 0.33
N ALA A 183 -14.90 -13.59 -0.27
CA ALA A 183 -16.26 -13.41 -0.77
C ALA A 183 -17.28 -13.47 0.38
N PRO A 184 -18.43 -12.78 0.26
CA PRO A 184 -19.54 -12.93 1.19
C PRO A 184 -20.00 -14.40 1.29
N GLY A 185 -20.40 -14.83 2.49
CA GLY A 185 -20.87 -16.21 2.73
C GLY A 185 -19.80 -17.22 3.19
N GLY A 186 -18.65 -16.74 3.67
CA GLY A 186 -17.56 -17.57 4.20
C GLY A 186 -17.84 -18.14 5.60
N ASP A 187 -17.13 -19.23 5.92
CA ASP A 187 -17.10 -19.89 7.22
C ASP A 187 -16.65 -18.95 8.38
N GLY A 188 -16.66 -19.47 9.62
CA GLY A 188 -16.32 -18.71 10.83
C GLY A 188 -14.95 -18.01 10.83
N THR A 189 -14.06 -18.32 9.89
CA THR A 189 -12.75 -17.65 9.72
C THR A 189 -12.91 -16.17 9.40
N ALA A 190 -13.88 -15.81 8.54
CA ALA A 190 -14.11 -14.41 8.15
C ALA A 190 -14.55 -13.55 9.35
N GLN A 191 -15.42 -14.09 10.20
CA GLN A 191 -15.84 -13.43 11.43
C GLN A 191 -14.66 -13.26 12.40
N SER A 192 -13.86 -14.30 12.60
CA SER A 192 -12.68 -14.22 13.49
C SER A 192 -11.66 -13.17 13.02
N LEU A 193 -11.44 -13.03 11.71
CA LEU A 193 -10.57 -12.00 11.15
C LEU A 193 -11.15 -10.59 11.33
N LEU A 194 -12.46 -10.43 11.15
CA LEU A 194 -13.17 -9.17 11.39
C LEU A 194 -13.08 -8.76 12.86
N ASP A 195 -13.34 -9.69 13.78
CA ASP A 195 -13.30 -9.48 15.22
C ASP A 195 -11.88 -9.11 15.65
N SER A 196 -10.88 -9.86 15.18
CA SER A 196 -9.46 -9.58 15.43
C SER A 196 -9.09 -8.16 14.97
N ALA A 197 -9.41 -7.79 13.73
CA ALA A 197 -9.11 -6.45 13.21
C ALA A 197 -9.82 -5.36 14.02
N SER A 198 -11.11 -5.54 14.29
CA SER A 198 -11.94 -4.57 15.01
C SER A 198 -11.48 -4.38 16.45
N GLU A 199 -11.11 -5.46 17.15
CA GLU A 199 -10.59 -5.42 18.52
C GLU A 199 -9.27 -4.63 18.57
N LYS A 200 -8.33 -4.90 17.65
CA LYS A 200 -7.03 -4.22 17.67
C LYS A 200 -7.13 -2.74 17.33
N PHE A 201 -7.93 -2.36 16.33
CA PHE A 201 -8.13 -0.95 16.04
C PHE A 201 -8.89 -0.23 17.15
N ARG A 202 -9.90 -0.89 17.75
CA ARG A 202 -10.61 -0.35 18.93
C ARG A 202 -9.66 -0.08 20.08
N ALA A 203 -8.81 -1.03 20.44
CA ALA A 203 -7.86 -0.89 21.54
C ALA A 203 -6.95 0.35 21.38
N ILE A 204 -6.58 0.69 20.14
CA ILE A 204 -5.77 1.87 19.84
C ILE A 204 -6.59 3.16 19.93
N VAL A 205 -7.78 3.20 19.33
CA VAL A 205 -8.59 4.44 19.33
C VAL A 205 -9.11 4.80 20.72
N ASP A 206 -9.37 3.79 21.55
CA ASP A 206 -9.80 3.96 22.95
C ASP A 206 -8.62 4.18 23.91
N SER A 207 -7.36 3.95 23.46
CA SER A 207 -6.17 4.17 24.30
C SER A 207 -6.03 5.65 24.67
N PRO A 208 -5.96 6.01 25.95
CA PRO A 208 -5.69 7.39 26.35
C PRO A 208 -4.23 7.81 26.08
N ARG A 209 -3.34 6.84 25.82
CA ARG A 209 -1.91 7.06 25.59
C ARG A 209 -1.54 7.15 24.10
N ALA A 210 -2.36 6.61 23.21
CA ALA A 210 -2.10 6.67 21.78
C ALA A 210 -2.17 8.13 21.29
N ASP A 211 -1.15 8.53 20.54
CA ASP A 211 -1.06 9.84 19.90
C ASP A 211 -2.11 10.00 18.77
N ASN A 212 -2.37 11.25 18.37
CA ASN A 212 -3.37 11.56 17.35
C ASN A 212 -3.06 10.92 15.99
N ALA A 213 -1.78 10.83 15.59
CA ALA A 213 -1.41 10.23 14.31
C ALA A 213 -1.76 8.73 14.29
N THR A 214 -1.40 8.02 15.35
CA THR A 214 -1.70 6.60 15.55
C THR A 214 -3.21 6.34 15.64
N LYS A 215 -3.94 7.20 16.36
CA LYS A 215 -5.41 7.13 16.41
C LYS A 215 -6.06 7.41 15.07
N SER A 216 -5.60 8.41 14.33
CA SER A 216 -6.12 8.77 13.01
C SER A 216 -5.95 7.60 12.02
N ASP A 217 -4.76 7.00 11.94
CA ASP A 217 -4.53 5.81 11.12
C ASP A 217 -5.40 4.63 11.57
N ALA A 218 -5.55 4.41 12.89
CA ALA A 218 -6.39 3.32 13.42
C ALA A 218 -7.88 3.51 13.09
N TRP A 219 -8.42 4.73 13.24
CA TRP A 219 -9.78 5.06 12.82
C TRP A 219 -9.99 4.84 11.32
N LEU A 220 -9.04 5.27 10.48
CA LEU A 220 -9.09 5.04 9.04
C LEU A 220 -9.14 3.54 8.69
N GLN A 221 -8.30 2.71 9.31
CA GLN A 221 -8.35 1.26 9.08
C GLN A 221 -9.59 0.61 9.70
N PHE A 222 -10.10 1.14 10.81
CA PHE A 222 -11.32 0.64 11.43
C PHE A 222 -12.53 0.89 10.52
N ALA A 223 -12.64 2.08 9.92
CA ALA A 223 -13.66 2.38 8.91
C ALA A 223 -13.68 1.34 7.78
N ARG A 224 -12.50 0.99 7.26
CA ARG A 224 -12.34 0.00 6.19
C ARG A 224 -12.75 -1.40 6.62
N THR A 225 -12.40 -1.76 7.85
CA THR A 225 -12.75 -3.04 8.46
C THR A 225 -14.27 -3.17 8.61
N LEU A 226 -14.93 -2.15 9.18
CA LEU A 226 -16.38 -2.11 9.35
C LEU A 226 -17.12 -2.14 8.01
N LYS A 227 -16.64 -1.38 7.01
CA LYS A 227 -17.23 -1.39 5.67
C LYS A 227 -17.19 -2.78 5.05
N LYS A 228 -16.05 -3.47 5.13
CA LYS A 228 -15.90 -4.84 4.63
C LYS A 228 -16.79 -5.83 5.40
N GLY A 229 -16.87 -5.70 6.72
CA GLY A 229 -17.77 -6.51 7.56
C GLY A 229 -19.24 -6.36 7.15
N SER A 230 -19.68 -5.12 6.90
CA SER A 230 -21.04 -4.82 6.42
C SER A 230 -21.31 -5.43 5.02
N GLU A 231 -20.37 -5.29 4.08
CA GLU A 231 -20.46 -5.91 2.74
C GLU A 231 -20.58 -7.44 2.81
N MET A 232 -19.95 -8.06 3.80
CA MET A 232 -20.01 -9.50 4.05
C MET A 232 -21.18 -9.94 4.94
N ARG A 233 -22.00 -9.00 5.45
CA ARG A 233 -23.09 -9.25 6.42
C ARG A 233 -22.61 -9.95 7.70
N LEU A 234 -21.40 -9.65 8.13
CA LEU A 234 -20.82 -10.16 9.37
C LEU A 234 -21.34 -9.35 10.56
N HIS A 235 -21.33 -9.96 11.74
CA HIS A 235 -21.71 -9.27 12.97
C HIS A 235 -20.60 -8.28 13.33
N GLY A 236 -20.83 -7.00 13.03
CA GLY A 236 -19.92 -5.92 13.34
C GLY A 236 -20.31 -5.18 14.62
N CYS A 237 -19.64 -4.06 14.86
CA CYS A 237 -19.92 -3.20 16.01
C CYS A 237 -21.14 -2.32 15.69
N ALA A 238 -22.31 -2.69 16.20
CA ALA A 238 -23.60 -2.09 15.83
C ALA A 238 -23.73 -0.57 16.07
N HIS A 239 -22.84 0.04 16.85
CA HIS A 239 -22.91 1.45 17.25
C HIS A 239 -21.92 2.38 16.55
N ILE A 240 -21.00 1.84 15.74
CA ILE A 240 -19.96 2.63 15.07
C ILE A 240 -20.10 2.42 13.57
N THR A 241 -20.30 3.51 12.81
CA THR A 241 -20.40 3.47 11.35
C THR A 241 -19.04 3.73 10.70
N PRO A 242 -18.78 3.20 9.48
CA PRO A 242 -17.58 3.54 8.72
C PRO A 242 -17.40 5.05 8.51
N GLU A 243 -18.48 5.79 8.31
CA GLU A 243 -18.48 7.25 8.12
C GLU A 243 -18.03 7.96 9.39
N HIS A 244 -18.58 7.59 10.55
CA HIS A 244 -18.15 8.13 11.84
C HIS A 244 -16.66 7.90 12.08
N CYS A 245 -16.15 6.71 11.77
CA CYS A 245 -14.72 6.43 11.87
C CYS A 245 -13.88 7.36 10.98
N LEU A 246 -14.30 7.66 9.75
CA LEU A 246 -13.57 8.56 8.86
C LEU A 246 -13.61 10.01 9.36
N ASP A 247 -14.73 10.46 9.91
CA ASP A 247 -14.85 11.80 10.50
C ASP A 247 -13.90 11.95 11.70
N ARG A 248 -13.89 10.96 12.60
CA ARG A 248 -12.95 10.91 13.73
C ARG A 248 -11.49 10.83 13.27
N ALA A 249 -11.20 10.08 12.20
CA ALA A 249 -9.86 10.03 11.63
C ALA A 249 -9.42 11.42 11.12
N LEU A 250 -10.33 12.15 10.46
CA LEU A 250 -10.06 13.45 9.87
C LEU A 250 -9.82 14.52 10.94
N GLU A 251 -10.61 14.51 12.02
CA GLU A 251 -10.44 15.39 13.18
C GLU A 251 -9.06 15.23 13.83
N LEU A 252 -8.52 14.00 13.84
CA LEU A 252 -7.24 13.66 14.47
C LEU A 252 -6.06 13.67 13.49
N ALA A 253 -6.28 14.00 12.21
CA ALA A 253 -5.26 13.91 11.18
C ALA A 253 -4.05 14.81 11.52
N PRO A 254 -2.83 14.26 11.62
CA PRO A 254 -1.65 15.00 12.07
C PRO A 254 -1.11 15.96 11.01
N ASP A 255 -1.39 15.69 9.74
CA ASP A 255 -0.84 16.40 8.59
C ASP A 255 -1.81 16.32 7.39
N ASP A 256 -1.49 17.08 6.34
CA ASP A 256 -2.31 17.17 5.14
C ASP A 256 -2.27 15.88 4.29
N SER A 257 -1.18 15.12 4.33
CA SER A 257 -1.12 13.83 3.63
C SER A 257 -2.10 12.81 4.24
N MET A 258 -2.27 12.80 5.57
CA MET A 258 -3.27 11.99 6.23
C MET A 258 -4.69 12.44 5.86
N LYS A 259 -4.96 13.76 5.87
CA LYS A 259 -6.26 14.29 5.43
C LYS A 259 -6.56 13.85 3.99
N ALA A 260 -5.59 13.97 3.09
CA ALA A 260 -5.72 13.53 1.71
C ALA A 260 -6.10 12.04 1.61
N ARG A 261 -5.41 11.16 2.35
CA ARG A 261 -5.70 9.72 2.40
C ARG A 261 -7.11 9.42 2.91
N ILE A 262 -7.58 10.15 3.92
CA ILE A 262 -8.92 9.99 4.51
C ILE A 262 -10.00 10.48 3.53
N LEU A 263 -9.83 11.64 2.90
CA LEU A 263 -10.75 12.19 1.91
C LEU A 263 -10.91 11.28 0.69
N HIS A 264 -9.81 10.72 0.18
CA HIS A 264 -9.86 9.70 -0.87
C HIS A 264 -10.68 8.48 -0.41
N ARG A 265 -10.55 8.05 0.84
CA ARG A 265 -11.34 6.94 1.38
C ARG A 265 -12.83 7.29 1.48
N GLN A 266 -13.17 8.48 1.94
CA GLN A 266 -14.55 8.98 1.97
C GLN A 266 -15.17 9.03 0.56
N ALA A 267 -14.40 9.47 -0.44
CA ALA A 267 -14.82 9.47 -1.83
C ALA A 267 -15.15 8.04 -2.31
N LYS A 268 -14.28 7.07 -2.01
CA LYS A 268 -14.51 5.66 -2.35
C LYS A 268 -15.78 5.10 -1.70
N PHE A 269 -16.03 5.41 -0.42
CA PHE A 269 -17.26 4.97 0.25
C PHE A 269 -18.51 5.63 -0.34
N THR A 270 -18.42 6.91 -0.70
CA THR A 270 -19.50 7.64 -1.36
C THR A 270 -19.91 6.98 -2.67
N LEU A 271 -18.95 6.59 -3.53
CA LEU A 271 -19.22 5.88 -4.77
C LEU A 271 -19.85 4.49 -4.58
N GLN A 272 -19.49 3.82 -3.47
CA GLN A 272 -20.06 2.51 -3.14
C GLN A 272 -21.50 2.61 -2.65
N ALA A 273 -21.83 3.70 -1.95
CA ALA A 273 -23.19 3.96 -1.46
C ALA A 273 -24.13 4.40 -2.57
N ASP A 274 -23.66 5.26 -3.48
CA ASP A 274 -24.45 5.78 -4.59
C ASP A 274 -23.64 5.82 -5.89
N ARG A 275 -23.97 4.92 -6.84
CA ARG A 275 -23.27 4.81 -8.12
C ARG A 275 -23.69 5.84 -9.16
N ASN A 276 -24.79 6.57 -8.96
CA ASN A 276 -25.34 7.48 -9.95
C ASN A 276 -25.20 8.95 -9.55
N GLU A 277 -25.46 9.30 -8.29
CA GLU A 277 -25.32 10.68 -7.77
C GLU A 277 -24.02 10.86 -6.96
N GLY A 278 -23.39 9.76 -6.52
CA GLY A 278 -22.16 9.82 -5.73
C GLY A 278 -20.95 10.36 -6.47
N PHE A 279 -20.97 10.44 -7.81
CA PHE A 279 -19.82 10.91 -8.60
C PHE A 279 -19.46 12.37 -8.31
N SER A 280 -20.44 13.28 -8.26
CA SER A 280 -20.16 14.70 -8.02
C SER A 280 -19.56 14.95 -6.64
N ARG A 281 -20.11 14.30 -5.60
CA ARG A 281 -19.60 14.38 -4.23
C ARG A 281 -18.23 13.71 -4.10
N ALA A 282 -18.05 12.52 -4.68
CA ALA A 282 -16.78 11.83 -4.66
C ALA A 282 -15.68 12.62 -5.38
N ARG A 283 -16.00 13.26 -6.51
CA ARG A 283 -15.05 14.11 -7.23
C ARG A 283 -14.61 15.30 -6.37
N ALA A 284 -15.53 16.02 -5.72
CA ALA A 284 -15.19 17.14 -4.84
C ALA A 284 -14.29 16.72 -3.65
N LEU A 285 -14.54 15.53 -3.09
CA LEU A 285 -13.68 14.95 -2.05
C LEU A 285 -12.27 14.62 -2.58
N LEU A 286 -12.17 14.13 -3.82
CA LEU A 286 -10.88 13.82 -4.45
C LEU A 286 -10.11 15.07 -4.87
N GLU A 287 -10.78 16.10 -5.38
CA GLU A 287 -10.18 17.41 -5.64
C GLU A 287 -9.62 18.01 -4.34
N SER A 288 -10.36 17.89 -3.24
CA SER A 288 -9.88 18.29 -1.92
C SER A 288 -8.68 17.43 -1.46
N SER A 289 -8.74 16.11 -1.64
CA SER A 289 -7.65 15.19 -1.35
C SER A 289 -6.36 15.57 -2.09
N ILE A 290 -6.46 15.81 -3.40
CA ILE A 290 -5.35 16.23 -4.26
C ILE A 290 -4.84 17.62 -3.86
N CYS A 291 -5.72 18.52 -3.40
CA CYS A 291 -5.31 19.84 -2.91
C CYS A 291 -4.43 19.74 -1.65
N PHE A 292 -4.80 18.86 -0.70
CA PHE A 292 -4.03 18.60 0.51
C PHE A 292 -2.71 17.88 0.24
N ASP A 293 -2.69 16.93 -0.70
CA ASP A 293 -1.46 16.23 -1.09
C ASP A 293 -1.37 16.13 -2.62
N ARG A 294 -0.57 17.04 -3.18
CA ARG A 294 -0.28 17.12 -4.62
C ARG A 294 0.83 16.17 -5.06
N SER A 295 1.47 15.46 -4.15
CA SER A 295 2.58 14.57 -4.48
C SER A 295 2.07 13.35 -5.25
N SER A 296 2.98 12.69 -5.96
CA SER A 296 2.71 11.41 -6.62
C SER A 296 2.42 10.27 -5.64
N GLN A 297 2.63 10.46 -4.33
CA GLN A 297 2.27 9.46 -3.33
C GLN A 297 0.76 9.37 -3.10
N ASN A 298 0.01 10.42 -3.42
CA ASN A 298 -1.45 10.40 -3.40
C ASN A 298 -2.07 9.76 -4.66
N TYR A 299 -1.33 8.83 -5.29
CA TYR A 299 -1.71 8.23 -6.59
C TYR A 299 -3.10 7.60 -6.58
N LEU A 300 -3.54 7.02 -5.45
CA LEU A 300 -4.87 6.43 -5.33
C LEU A 300 -5.98 7.46 -5.52
N ALA A 301 -5.78 8.71 -5.06
CA ALA A 301 -6.76 9.78 -5.26
C ALA A 301 -6.82 10.20 -6.74
N TYR A 302 -5.65 10.42 -7.36
CA TYR A 302 -5.56 10.74 -8.78
C TYR A 302 -6.15 9.64 -9.68
N ALA A 303 -5.81 8.38 -9.43
CA ALA A 303 -6.33 7.24 -10.19
C ALA A 303 -7.86 7.11 -10.06
N LEU A 304 -8.40 7.25 -8.84
CA LEU A 304 -9.85 7.23 -8.63
C LEU A 304 -10.54 8.44 -9.27
N HIS A 305 -9.91 9.61 -9.19
CA HIS A 305 -10.42 10.84 -9.81
C HIS A 305 -10.48 10.68 -11.34
N ALA A 306 -9.42 10.17 -11.96
CA ALA A 306 -9.36 9.89 -13.39
C ALA A 306 -10.43 8.87 -13.83
N ASP A 307 -10.62 7.77 -13.08
CA ASP A 307 -11.67 6.77 -13.37
C ASP A 307 -13.08 7.39 -13.32
N ILE A 308 -13.35 8.26 -12.34
CA ILE A 308 -14.62 9.01 -12.27
C ILE A 308 -14.77 9.92 -13.49
N CYS A 309 -13.74 10.69 -13.83
CA CYS A 309 -13.77 11.60 -14.97
C CYS A 309 -14.02 10.85 -16.30
N ILE A 310 -13.38 9.70 -16.52
CA ILE A 310 -13.64 8.85 -17.69
C ILE A 310 -15.09 8.36 -17.71
N LYS A 311 -15.63 7.91 -16.56
CA LYS A 311 -17.02 7.44 -16.46
C LYS A 311 -18.03 8.55 -16.70
N GLN A 312 -17.77 9.76 -16.21
CA GLN A 312 -18.62 10.92 -16.45
C GLN A 312 -18.53 11.39 -17.90
N TYR A 313 -17.33 11.42 -18.49
CA TYR A 313 -17.13 11.71 -19.91
C TYR A 313 -17.96 10.80 -20.81
N LYS A 314 -18.01 9.49 -20.53
CA LYS A 314 -18.85 8.55 -21.30
C LYS A 314 -20.35 8.86 -21.27
N ARG A 315 -20.80 9.73 -20.36
CA ARG A 315 -22.20 10.16 -20.22
C ARG A 315 -22.44 11.57 -20.80
N SER A 316 -21.48 12.47 -20.66
CA SER A 316 -21.62 13.89 -21.02
C SER A 316 -20.88 14.29 -22.29
N GLU A 317 -19.91 13.48 -22.73
CA GLU A 317 -18.94 13.79 -23.80
C GLU A 317 -18.11 15.07 -23.55
N ASP A 318 -18.01 15.51 -22.28
CA ASP A 318 -17.24 16.71 -21.90
C ASP A 318 -15.71 16.45 -21.94
N ILE A 319 -15.06 17.05 -22.94
CA ILE A 319 -13.62 16.91 -23.19
C ILE A 319 -12.75 17.40 -22.03
N ALA A 320 -13.24 18.33 -21.19
CA ALA A 320 -12.49 18.77 -20.02
C ALA A 320 -12.28 17.62 -19.02
N LEU A 321 -13.25 16.72 -18.88
CA LEU A 321 -13.14 15.55 -18.00
C LEU A 321 -12.09 14.57 -18.47
N ILE A 322 -12.07 14.24 -19.77
CA ILE A 322 -11.10 13.27 -20.30
C ILE A 322 -9.68 13.83 -20.31
N THR A 323 -9.55 15.14 -20.59
CA THR A 323 -8.28 15.87 -20.48
C THR A 323 -7.76 15.84 -19.05
N ARG A 324 -8.65 16.04 -18.07
CA ARG A 324 -8.29 15.98 -16.65
C ARG A 324 -7.83 14.58 -16.24
N ALA A 325 -8.57 13.55 -16.63
CA ALA A 325 -8.19 12.16 -16.37
C ALA A 325 -6.81 11.82 -16.95
N LYS A 326 -6.54 12.23 -18.19
CA LYS A 326 -5.22 12.07 -18.83
C LYS A 326 -4.12 12.71 -17.99
N ASN A 327 -4.27 13.97 -17.60
CA ASN A 327 -3.25 14.70 -16.84
C ASN A 327 -2.98 14.06 -15.46
N ASP A 328 -4.03 13.62 -14.76
CA ASP A 328 -3.89 12.95 -13.46
C ASP A 328 -3.13 11.62 -13.59
N LEU A 329 -3.41 10.86 -14.66
CA LEU A 329 -2.77 9.56 -14.93
C LEU A 329 -1.32 9.72 -15.41
N GLU A 330 -1.04 10.66 -16.32
CA GLU A 330 0.33 11.00 -16.74
C GLU A 330 1.19 11.38 -15.53
N PHE A 331 0.67 12.24 -14.64
CA PHE A 331 1.35 12.66 -13.43
C PHE A 331 1.77 11.51 -12.51
N ILE A 332 0.88 10.54 -12.24
CA ILE A 332 1.19 9.44 -11.33
C ILE A 332 2.09 8.38 -11.98
N LEU A 333 1.93 8.13 -13.28
CA LEU A 333 2.67 7.09 -14.00
C LEU A 333 4.15 7.45 -14.22
N GLU A 334 4.53 8.72 -14.08
CA GLU A 334 5.94 9.14 -14.00
C GLU A 334 6.67 8.57 -12.78
N GLN A 335 5.94 8.26 -11.70
CA GLN A 335 6.52 8.00 -10.38
C GLN A 335 6.03 6.69 -9.75
N HIS A 336 4.96 6.10 -10.28
CA HIS A 336 4.34 4.87 -9.82
C HIS A 336 3.80 4.08 -11.01
N VAL A 337 4.32 2.88 -11.23
CA VAL A 337 3.90 2.02 -12.34
C VAL A 337 2.82 1.03 -11.90
N SER A 338 1.71 1.02 -12.63
CA SER A 338 0.56 0.15 -12.38
C SER A 338 -0.12 -0.19 -13.71
N PRO A 339 -0.39 -1.48 -14.00
CA PRO A 339 -1.07 -1.84 -15.24
C PRO A 339 -2.51 -1.32 -15.28
N TRP A 340 -3.18 -1.18 -14.13
CA TRP A 340 -4.53 -0.60 -14.09
C TRP A 340 -4.53 0.87 -14.52
N ASP A 341 -3.55 1.64 -14.05
CA ASP A 341 -3.44 3.06 -14.36
C ASP A 341 -3.00 3.28 -15.81
N PHE A 342 -2.09 2.44 -16.34
CA PHE A 342 -1.77 2.46 -17.78
C PHE A 342 -2.98 2.14 -18.65
N LYS A 343 -3.79 1.14 -18.29
CA LYS A 343 -5.02 0.85 -19.05
C LYS A 343 -6.00 2.03 -19.01
N LEU A 344 -6.17 2.68 -17.85
CA LEU A 344 -7.00 3.88 -17.75
C LEU A 344 -6.45 5.01 -18.63
N LEU A 345 -5.13 5.18 -18.69
CA LEU A 345 -4.51 6.22 -19.53
C LEU A 345 -4.69 5.91 -21.02
N ALA A 346 -4.54 4.65 -21.42
CA ALA A 346 -4.83 4.21 -22.78
C ALA A 346 -6.30 4.47 -23.17
N GLU A 347 -7.22 4.28 -22.22
CA GLU A 347 -8.64 4.59 -22.42
C GLU A 347 -8.88 6.11 -22.53
N ALA A 348 -8.17 6.92 -21.75
CA ALA A 348 -8.22 8.38 -21.85
C ALA A 348 -7.73 8.88 -23.22
N TYR A 349 -6.58 8.39 -23.69
CA TYR A 349 -6.07 8.70 -25.02
C TYR A 349 -7.00 8.22 -26.14
N PHE A 350 -7.58 7.02 -26.02
CA PHE A 350 -8.56 6.52 -26.98
C PHE A 350 -9.76 7.46 -27.12
N HIS A 351 -10.27 7.96 -26.00
CA HIS A 351 -11.40 8.89 -26.00
C HIS A 351 -11.03 10.27 -26.54
N LEU A 352 -9.83 10.78 -26.24
CA LEU A 352 -9.30 12.00 -26.85
C LEU A 352 -9.15 11.85 -28.37
N ALA A 353 -8.61 10.73 -28.85
CA ALA A 353 -8.50 10.46 -30.29
C ALA A 353 -9.88 10.51 -30.99
N LYS A 354 -10.91 9.91 -30.40
CA LYS A 354 -12.28 9.95 -30.93
C LYS A 354 -12.86 11.36 -31.04
N SER A 355 -12.39 12.29 -30.21
CA SER A 355 -12.88 13.66 -30.13
C SER A 355 -11.99 14.68 -30.84
N SER A 356 -10.84 14.24 -31.37
CA SER A 356 -9.89 15.04 -32.15
C SER A 356 -9.93 14.65 -33.63
N ILE A 357 -9.31 15.45 -34.49
CA ILE A 357 -9.20 15.20 -35.94
C ILE A 357 -7.76 15.35 -36.43
N GLY A 358 -7.45 14.75 -37.58
CA GLY A 358 -6.15 14.86 -38.22
C GLY A 358 -4.99 14.32 -37.38
N GLU A 359 -3.86 15.04 -37.38
CA GLU A 359 -2.62 14.62 -36.71
C GLU A 359 -2.75 14.50 -35.19
N GLU A 360 -3.60 15.31 -34.55
CA GLU A 360 -3.82 15.20 -33.10
C GLU A 360 -4.47 13.85 -32.73
N SER A 361 -5.47 13.41 -33.50
CA SER A 361 -6.09 12.09 -33.29
C SER A 361 -5.06 10.97 -33.47
N LYS A 362 -4.22 11.04 -34.51
CA LYS A 362 -3.15 10.06 -34.75
C LYS A 362 -2.15 9.99 -33.60
N ASP A 363 -1.74 11.15 -33.06
CA ASP A 363 -0.83 11.20 -31.92
C ASP A 363 -1.44 10.51 -30.69
N TYR A 364 -2.72 10.76 -30.40
CA TYR A 364 -3.42 10.07 -29.32
C TYR A 364 -3.58 8.57 -29.57
N ILE A 365 -3.86 8.12 -30.79
CA ILE A 365 -3.91 6.70 -31.15
C ILE A 365 -2.56 6.03 -30.88
N ARG A 366 -1.47 6.64 -31.34
CA ARG A 366 -0.11 6.16 -31.10
C ARG A 366 0.18 6.05 -29.60
N LYS A 367 -0.07 7.12 -28.85
CA LYS A 367 0.10 7.14 -27.38
C LYS A 367 -0.75 6.07 -26.68
N ALA A 368 -1.98 5.84 -27.12
CA ALA A 368 -2.84 4.81 -26.56
C ALA A 368 -2.26 3.40 -26.77
N LEU A 369 -1.74 3.11 -27.98
CA LEU A 369 -1.10 1.83 -28.28
C LEU A 369 0.21 1.62 -27.50
N GLU A 370 1.06 2.63 -27.43
CA GLU A 370 2.28 2.60 -26.61
C GLU A 370 1.96 2.35 -25.14
N THR A 371 0.89 2.97 -24.64
CA THR A 371 0.43 2.79 -23.26
C THR A 371 -0.11 1.37 -23.03
N CYS A 372 -0.79 0.76 -24.01
CA CYS A 372 -1.16 -0.64 -23.94
C CYS A 372 0.06 -1.57 -23.85
N THR A 373 1.13 -1.30 -24.61
CA THR A 373 2.38 -2.06 -24.53
C THR A 373 3.02 -1.94 -23.15
N LYS A 374 3.14 -0.72 -22.61
CA LYS A 374 3.65 -0.48 -21.23
C LYS A 374 2.83 -1.23 -20.18
N CYS A 375 1.51 -1.31 -20.35
CA CYS A 375 0.63 -2.09 -19.49
C CYS A 375 0.95 -3.60 -19.51
N GLU A 376 1.27 -4.17 -20.68
CA GLU A 376 1.63 -5.59 -20.84
C GLU A 376 3.00 -5.91 -20.22
N GLU A 377 3.93 -4.96 -20.27
CA GLU A 377 5.30 -5.07 -19.73
C GLU A 377 5.36 -4.90 -18.20
N CYS A 378 4.28 -4.48 -17.55
CA CYS A 378 4.23 -4.35 -16.09
C CYS A 378 4.44 -5.72 -15.40
N GLN A 379 5.13 -5.72 -14.26
CA GLN A 379 5.47 -6.92 -13.50
C GLN A 379 4.25 -7.78 -13.10
N ASP A 380 3.06 -7.17 -12.99
CA ASP A 380 1.81 -7.86 -12.65
C ASP A 380 1.12 -8.55 -13.84
N GLY A 381 1.64 -8.40 -15.07
CA GLY A 381 1.16 -9.05 -16.29
C GLY A 381 -0.09 -8.40 -16.89
N PRO A 382 -0.61 -8.97 -17.99
CA PRO A 382 -1.74 -8.39 -18.71
C PRO A 382 -3.02 -8.45 -17.89
N ILE A 383 -3.72 -7.31 -17.80
CA ILE A 383 -4.98 -7.19 -17.06
C ILE A 383 -6.20 -7.37 -17.96
N SER A 384 -7.31 -7.79 -17.37
CA SER A 384 -8.55 -8.06 -18.10
C SER A 384 -9.05 -6.82 -18.88
N GLY A 385 -9.48 -7.07 -20.12
CA GLY A 385 -10.03 -6.06 -21.02
C GLY A 385 -8.99 -5.20 -21.75
N LEU A 386 -7.69 -5.39 -21.52
CA LEU A 386 -6.64 -4.65 -22.24
C LEU A 386 -6.63 -4.95 -23.74
N HIS A 387 -6.64 -6.23 -24.13
CA HIS A 387 -6.68 -6.63 -25.55
C HIS A 387 -7.95 -6.13 -26.27
N HIS A 388 -9.08 -6.07 -25.56
CA HIS A 388 -10.31 -5.49 -26.12
C HIS A 388 -10.17 -3.99 -26.38
N LEU A 389 -9.57 -3.25 -25.45
CA LEU A 389 -9.28 -1.83 -25.63
C LEU A 389 -8.30 -1.62 -26.80
N ARG A 390 -7.21 -2.39 -26.85
CA ARG A 390 -6.24 -2.36 -27.96
C ARG A 390 -6.92 -2.60 -29.31
N GLY A 391 -7.81 -3.60 -29.40
CA GLY A 391 -8.60 -3.86 -30.59
C GLY A 391 -9.53 -2.72 -31.00
N LYS A 392 -10.07 -1.95 -30.04
CA LYS A 392 -10.84 -0.73 -30.34
C LYS A 392 -9.96 0.38 -30.90
N ILE A 393 -8.78 0.57 -30.33
CA ILE A 393 -7.82 1.60 -30.78
C ILE A 393 -7.33 1.29 -32.19
N LEU A 394 -7.00 0.03 -32.48
CA LEU A 394 -6.57 -0.40 -33.83
C LEU A 394 -7.67 -0.16 -34.88
N ARG A 395 -8.92 -0.49 -34.59
CA ARG A 395 -10.04 -0.17 -35.50
C ARG A 395 -10.18 1.31 -35.79
N LEU A 396 -9.98 2.17 -34.78
CA LEU A 396 -10.01 3.62 -34.97
C LEU A 396 -8.84 4.08 -35.86
N ASN A 397 -7.65 3.48 -35.69
CA ASN A 397 -6.49 3.74 -36.54
C ASN A 397 -6.75 3.37 -38.01
N ASP A 398 -7.37 2.21 -38.26
CA ASP A 398 -7.67 1.76 -39.63
C ASP A 398 -8.70 2.69 -40.30
N GLN A 399 -9.73 3.12 -39.58
CA GLN A 399 -10.70 4.11 -40.07
C GLN A 399 -10.05 5.44 -40.46
N HIS A 400 -9.06 5.91 -39.69
CA HIS A 400 -8.31 7.11 -40.04
C HIS A 400 -7.48 6.93 -41.31
N ARG A 401 -6.86 5.76 -41.51
CA ARG A 401 -6.10 5.46 -42.73
C ARG A 401 -6.99 5.41 -43.97
N GLU A 402 -8.14 4.74 -43.88
CA GLU A 402 -9.11 4.64 -44.97
C GLU A 402 -9.67 6.02 -45.37
N ALA A 403 -9.94 6.89 -44.40
CA ALA A 403 -10.41 8.25 -44.65
C ALA A 403 -9.36 9.10 -45.40
N GLU A 404 -8.08 8.89 -45.13
CA GLU A 404 -6.98 9.59 -45.81
C GLU A 404 -6.73 9.09 -47.22
N GLU A 405 -6.82 7.77 -47.43
CA GLU A 405 -6.73 7.16 -48.75
C GLU A 405 -7.91 7.56 -49.64
N SER A 406 -9.10 7.77 -49.06
CA SER A 406 -10.30 8.22 -49.78
C SER A 406 -10.32 9.72 -50.07
N SER A 407 -9.45 10.51 -49.42
CA SER A 407 -9.34 11.97 -49.57
C SER A 407 -8.18 12.40 -50.49
N ARG A 408 -7.43 11.44 -51.04
CA ARG A 408 -6.40 11.62 -52.08
C ARG A 408 -6.96 11.26 -53.44
#